data_AF-A0A2D9KR95-F1
#
_entry.id   AF-A0A2D9KR95-F1
#
_cell.length_a   1.000
_cell.length_b   1.000
_cell.length_c   1.000
_cell.angle_alpha   90.00
_cell.angle_beta   90.00
_cell.angle_gamma   90.00
#
_symmetry.space_group_name_H-M   'P 1'
#
loop_
_entity.id
_entity.type
_entity.pdbx_description
1 polymer ?
#
loop_
_entity_poly.entity_id
_entity_poly.type
_entity_poly.pdbx_seq_one_letter_code
_entity_poly.pdbx_strand_id
1 'polypeptide(L)' 'MSSPIDFIIYGSTDFPGISLILPRTGDAYDFIVEQGDLTIMDDGSAPIPSNLIPEFIEDAAWSKLTCQVR' A
#
# COMPACT_ATOMS: atom_id res chain seq x y z
N MET A 1 -0.43 21.37 -8.20
CA MET A 1 -1.11 20.89 -6.97
C MET A 1 -0.54 19.52 -6.67
N SER A 2 0.00 19.30 -5.47
CA SER A 2 0.42 17.95 -5.06
C SER A 2 -0.84 17.17 -4.74
N SER A 3 -1.12 16.09 -5.46
CA SER A 3 -2.08 15.11 -4.97
C SER A 3 -1.58 14.60 -3.60
N PRO A 4 -2.47 14.40 -2.62
CA PRO A 4 -2.09 13.70 -1.39
C PRO A 4 -1.56 12.32 -1.77
N ILE A 5 -0.50 11.88 -1.08
CA ILE A 5 0.02 10.52 -1.21
C ILE A 5 -0.83 9.65 -0.30
N ASP A 6 -1.51 8.66 -0.88
CA ASP A 6 -2.42 7.75 -0.18
C ASP A 6 -1.69 6.52 0.37
N PHE A 7 -0.67 6.03 -0.34
CA PHE A 7 0.15 4.90 0.08
C PHE A 7 1.64 5.20 0.02
N ILE A 8 2.38 4.80 1.05
CA ILE A 8 3.84 4.68 1.00
C ILE A 8 4.18 3.20 0.94
N ILE A 9 4.89 2.77 -0.11
CA ILE A 9 5.30 1.39 -0.31
C ILE A 9 6.79 1.29 -0.02
N TYR A 10 7.16 0.53 1.00
CA TYR A 10 8.55 0.18 1.30
C TYR A 10 8.90 -1.11 0.57
N GLY A 11 9.66 -0.99 -0.52
CA GLY A 11 10.01 -2.12 -1.39
C GLY A 11 11.14 -3.01 -0.85
N SER A 12 11.91 -2.48 0.11
CA SER A 12 12.99 -3.20 0.76
C SER A 12 12.74 -3.25 2.26
N THR A 13 12.48 -4.45 2.77
CA THR A 13 12.32 -4.70 4.21
C THR A 13 13.43 -5.63 4.69
N ASP A 14 13.55 -5.82 6.00
CA ASP A 14 14.49 -6.79 6.59
C ASP A 14 14.14 -8.26 6.21
N PHE A 15 12.95 -8.49 5.65
CA PHE A 15 12.48 -9.79 5.19
C PHE A 15 12.46 -9.86 3.66
N PRO A 16 13.35 -10.66 3.04
CA PRO A 16 13.39 -10.79 1.58
C PRO A 16 12.05 -11.25 1.00
N GLY A 17 11.58 -10.55 -0.02
CA GLY A 17 10.34 -10.90 -0.74
C GLY A 17 9.06 -10.37 -0.11
N ILE A 18 9.15 -9.60 0.98
CA ILE A 18 8.03 -8.88 1.57
C ILE A 18 8.27 -7.37 1.46
N SER A 19 7.24 -6.67 1.01
CA SER A 19 7.14 -5.21 1.00
C SER A 19 6.09 -4.78 2.03
N LEU A 20 6.20 -3.55 2.52
CA LEU A 20 5.21 -2.97 3.45
C LEU A 20 4.48 -1.82 2.76
N ILE A 21 3.15 -1.82 2.86
CA ILE A 21 2.30 -0.72 2.41
C ILE A 21 1.81 0.04 3.62
N LEU A 22 2.00 1.36 3.62
CA LEU A 22 1.53 2.24 4.68
C LEU A 22 0.44 3.17 4.13
N PRO A 23 -0.85 2.97 4.51
CA PRO A 23 -1.92 3.91 4.18
C PRO A 23 -1.72 5.24 4.92
N ARG A 24 -2.00 6.35 4.26
CA ARG A 24 -1.81 7.72 4.77
C ARG A 24 -3.09 8.52 4.85
N THR A 25 -4.17 8.02 4.26
CA THR A 25 -5.50 8.64 4.23
C THR A 25 -6.56 7.62 4.68
N GLY A 26 -7.77 8.08 5.03
CA GLY A 26 -8.88 7.19 5.40
C GLY A 26 -9.29 6.29 4.24
N ASP A 27 -9.45 6.87 3.05
CA ASP A 27 -9.78 6.14 1.82
C ASP A 27 -8.76 5.05 1.48
N ALA A 28 -7.47 5.30 1.76
CA ALA A 28 -6.40 4.32 1.59
C ALA A 28 -6.52 3.14 2.57
N TYR A 29 -6.88 3.42 3.82
CA TYR A 29 -7.11 2.40 4.83
C TYR A 29 -8.32 1.52 4.45
N ASP A 30 -9.42 2.16 4.06
CA ASP A 30 -10.64 1.47 3.65
C ASP A 30 -10.38 0.60 2.41
N PHE A 31 -9.59 1.08 1.44
CA PHE A 31 -9.17 0.28 0.29
C PHE A 31 -8.39 -0.99 0.68
N ILE A 32 -7.44 -0.90 1.62
CA ILE A 32 -6.66 -2.05 2.09
C ILE A 32 -7.57 -3.09 2.76
N VAL A 33 -8.52 -2.63 3.58
CA VAL A 33 -9.41 -3.51 4.36
C VAL A 33 -10.52 -4.11 3.50
N GLU A 34 -11.14 -3.33 2.62
CA GLU A 34 -12.32 -3.76 1.86
C GLU A 34 -11.99 -4.41 0.52
N GLN A 35 -10.92 -3.95 -0.17
CA GLN A 35 -10.58 -4.40 -1.52
C GLN A 35 -9.28 -5.20 -1.56
N GLY A 36 -8.29 -4.81 -0.76
CA GLY A 36 -6.98 -5.47 -0.74
C GLY A 36 -6.96 -6.80 0.04
N ASP A 37 -7.92 -7.03 0.94
CA ASP A 37 -7.94 -8.15 1.90
C ASP A 37 -6.58 -8.33 2.62
N LEU A 38 -5.90 -7.21 2.89
CA LEU A 38 -4.59 -7.19 3.50
C LEU A 38 -4.75 -7.03 5.02
N THR A 39 -3.98 -7.80 5.77
CA THR A 39 -3.91 -7.65 7.22
C THR A 39 -3.10 -6.42 7.59
N ILE A 40 -3.68 -5.52 8.36
CA ILE A 40 -2.97 -4.35 8.91
C ILE A 40 -2.33 -4.75 10.24
N MET A 41 -1.04 -4.51 10.36
CA MET A 41 -0.24 -4.74 11.57
C MET A 41 -0.47 -3.63 12.59
N ASP A 42 -0.03 -3.86 13.83
CA ASP A 42 -0.18 -2.89 14.93
C ASP A 42 0.49 -1.53 14.66
N ASP A 43 1.48 -1.50 13.76
CA ASP A 43 2.15 -0.27 13.33
C ASP A 43 1.42 0.47 12.18
N GLY A 44 0.28 -0.07 11.73
CA GLY A 44 -0.53 0.47 10.65
C GLY A 44 -0.06 0.09 9.25
N SER A 45 1.01 -0.70 9.12
CA SER A 45 1.48 -1.20 7.82
C SER A 45 0.80 -2.51 7.42
N ALA A 46 0.70 -2.76 6.12
CA ALA A 46 0.17 -3.98 5.56
C ALA A 46 1.28 -4.70 4.78
N PRO A 47 1.72 -5.90 5.21
CA PRO A 47 2.70 -6.67 4.48
C PRO A 47 2.09 -7.30 3.23
N ILE A 48 2.83 -7.23 2.13
CA ILE A 48 2.45 -7.81 0.84
C ILE A 48 3.68 -8.46 0.19
N PRO A 49 3.54 -9.60 -0.50
CA PRO A 49 4.61 -10.14 -1.33
C PRO A 49 5.14 -9.10 -2.32
N SER A 50 6.46 -8.90 -2.39
CA SER A 50 7.06 -7.84 -3.20
C SER A 50 6.76 -7.97 -4.70
N ASN A 51 6.47 -9.18 -5.17
CA ASN A 51 6.06 -9.44 -6.55
C ASN A 51 4.65 -8.90 -6.88
N LEU A 52 3.81 -8.67 -5.87
CA LEU A 52 2.43 -8.17 -6.03
C LEU A 52 2.31 -6.63 -5.96
N ILE A 53 3.43 -5.94 -5.72
CA ILE A 53 3.46 -4.47 -5.69
C ILE A 53 2.98 -3.83 -7.00
N PRO A 54 3.37 -4.31 -8.20
CA PRO A 54 2.89 -3.74 -9.45
C PRO A 54 1.36 -3.81 -9.58
N GLU A 55 0.76 -4.96 -9.24
CA GLU A 55 -0.69 -5.14 -9.29
C GLU A 55 -1.40 -4.25 -8.26
N PHE A 56 -0.87 -4.16 -7.03
CA PHE A 56 -1.41 -3.26 -6.01
C PHE A 56 -1.43 -1.79 -6.47
N ILE A 57 -0.36 -1.33 -7.13
CA ILE A 57 -0.28 0.04 -7.65
C ILE A 57 -1.32 0.27 -8.76
N GLU A 58 -1.55 -0.72 -9.62
CA GLU A 58 -2.56 -0.64 -10.68
C GLU A 58 -3.98 -0.55 -10.09
N ASP A 59 -4.31 -1.41 -9.14
CA ASP A 59 -5.62 -1.43 -8.47
C ASP A 59 -5.89 -0.12 -7.69
N ALA A 60 -4.87 0.37 -6.97
CA ALA A 60 -4.95 1.65 -6.28
C ALA A 60 -5.17 2.81 -7.26
N ALA A 61 -4.50 2.80 -8.42
CA ALA A 61 -4.67 3.81 -9.46
C ALA A 61 -6.08 3.79 -10.08
N TRP A 62 -6.69 2.62 -10.27
CA TRP A 62 -8.09 2.49 -10.70
C TRP A 62 -9.06 3.11 -9.68
N SER A 63 -8.74 2.99 -8.40
CA SER A 63 -9.46 3.65 -7.29
C SER A 63 -9.09 5.13 -7.10
N LYS A 64 -8.27 5.71 -7.99
CA LYS A 64 -7.77 7.10 -7.95
C LYS A 64 -6.92 7.41 -6.72
N LEU A 65 -6.31 6.40 -6.12
CA LEU A 65 -5.38 6.54 -5.00
C LEU A 65 -3.94 6.62 -5.51
N THR A 66 -3.12 7.41 -4.83
CA THR A 66 -1.74 7.70 -5.25
C THR A 66 -0.72 6.94 -4.41
N CYS A 67 0.10 6.12 -5.06
CA CYS A 67 1.18 5.36 -4.43
C CYS A 67 2.55 6.06 -4.58
N GLN A 68 3.35 6.07 -3.51
CA GLN A 68 4.76 6.46 -3.52
C GLN A 68 5.63 5.27 -3.08
N VAL A 69 6.51 4.81 -3.96
CA VAL A 69 7.48 3.74 -3.65
C VAL A 69 8.75 4.34 -3.04
N ARG A 70 9.27 3.71 -1.98
CA ARG A 70 10.50 4.06 -1.26
C ARG A 70 11.40 2.85 -1.06
#